data_AF-A0A969JBV7-F1
#
_entry.id   AF-A0A969JBV7-F1
#
_cell.length_a   1.000
_cell.length_b   1.000
_cell.length_c   1.000
_cell.angle_alpha   90.00
_cell.angle_beta   90.00
_cell.angle_gamma   90.00
#
_symmetry.space_group_name_H-M   'P 1'
#
loop_
_entity.id
_entity.type
_entity.pdbx_description
1 polymer ?
#
loop_
_entity_poly.entity_id
_entity_poly.type
_entity_poly.pdbx_seq_one_letter_code
_entity_poly.pdbx_strand_id
1 'polypeptide(L)'
;MHTKPLGFQIAQATVETQTPLRIEGLEAFHLQGHYDVKLKFPGKRYRQNNNPFDLYLQQQAEGEVWRLAVPQPIEAGAAQAWKTYLLFDPLGRAS
;
A
#
# COMPACT_ATOMS: atom_id res chain seq x y z
N MET A 1 26.56 11.17 6.80
CA MET A 1 26.65 10.30 5.59
C MET A 1 25.46 9.35 5.60
N HIS A 2 24.47 9.55 4.74
CA HIS A 2 23.32 8.63 4.60
C HIS A 2 23.72 7.48 3.68
N THR A 3 24.18 6.37 4.24
CA THR A 3 24.45 5.14 3.47
C THR A 3 23.11 4.45 3.17
N LYS A 4 22.78 4.28 1.89
CA LYS A 4 21.65 3.44 1.47
C LYS A 4 21.84 2.01 2.01
N PRO A 5 20.77 1.34 2.47
CA PRO A 5 20.88 -0.05 2.89
C PRO A 5 21.31 -0.94 1.71
N LEU A 6 22.22 -1.87 1.97
CA LEU A 6 22.64 -2.93 1.06
C LEU A 6 21.58 -4.03 0.90
N GLY A 7 20.57 -4.06 1.78
CA GLY A 7 19.45 -4.98 1.71
C GLY A 7 18.24 -4.42 2.45
N PHE A 8 17.08 -4.59 1.83
CA PHE A 8 15.77 -4.18 2.35
C PHE A 8 14.81 -5.36 2.21
N GLN A 9 14.15 -5.74 3.29
CA GLN A 9 13.15 -6.81 3.29
C GLN A 9 11.96 -6.40 4.14
N ILE A 10 10.76 -6.58 3.58
CA ILE A 10 9.49 -6.63 4.31
C ILE A 10 9.18 -8.09 4.59
N ALA A 11 8.73 -8.42 5.79
CA ALA A 11 8.38 -9.77 6.20
C ALA A 11 7.16 -9.76 7.12
N GLN A 12 6.50 -10.92 7.24
CA GLN A 12 5.42 -11.16 8.21
C GLN A 12 4.27 -10.13 8.12
N ALA A 13 3.98 -9.66 6.91
CA ALA A 13 2.87 -8.74 6.67
C ALA A 13 1.54 -9.44 6.98
N THR A 14 0.78 -8.88 7.92
CA THR A 14 -0.49 -9.42 8.40
C THR A 14 -1.56 -8.34 8.30
N VAL A 15 -2.67 -8.66 7.64
CA VAL A 15 -3.88 -7.82 7.63
C VAL A 15 -4.70 -8.16 8.86
N GLU A 16 -4.99 -7.16 9.68
CA GLU A 16 -5.78 -7.29 10.91
C GLU A 16 -7.22 -6.87 10.69
N THR A 17 -7.41 -5.78 9.93
CA THR A 17 -8.73 -5.25 9.58
C THR A 17 -8.85 -5.13 8.08
N GLN A 18 -9.99 -5.57 7.56
CA GLN A 18 -10.38 -5.41 6.16
C GLN A 18 -11.82 -4.90 6.10
N THR A 19 -11.98 -3.62 5.76
CA THR A 19 -13.29 -2.98 5.66
C THR A 19 -13.65 -2.77 4.18
N PRO A 20 -14.71 -3.41 3.66
CA PRO A 20 -15.16 -3.17 2.29
C PRO A 20 -15.73 -1.75 2.14
N LEU A 21 -15.44 -1.12 1.01
CA LEU A 21 -15.99 0.17 0.60
C LEU A 21 -16.12 0.24 -0.92
N ARG A 22 -16.66 1.35 -1.44
CA ARG A 22 -16.64 1.64 -2.87
C ARG A 22 -15.87 2.91 -3.13
N ILE A 23 -14.98 2.86 -4.12
CA ILE A 23 -14.24 4.01 -4.63
C ILE A 23 -14.66 4.16 -6.09
N GLU A 24 -15.28 5.30 -6.45
CA GLU A 24 -15.74 5.59 -7.82
C GLU A 24 -16.63 4.48 -8.41
N GLY A 25 -17.44 3.83 -7.57
CA GLY A 25 -18.35 2.75 -7.97
C GLY A 25 -17.71 1.35 -8.03
N LEU A 26 -16.39 1.25 -7.95
CA LEU A 26 -15.66 -0.03 -7.91
C LEU A 26 -15.50 -0.55 -6.49
N GLU A 27 -15.40 -1.87 -6.35
CA GLU A 27 -15.13 -2.54 -5.08
C GLU A 27 -13.72 -2.17 -4.57
N ALA A 28 -13.63 -1.87 -3.28
CA ALA A 28 -12.39 -1.52 -2.63
C ALA A 28 -12.38 -2.04 -1.19
N PHE A 29 -11.18 -2.07 -0.61
CA PHE A 29 -10.96 -2.44 0.78
C PHE A 29 -10.04 -1.45 1.46
N HIS A 30 -10.39 -1.04 2.67
CA HIS A 30 -9.49 -0.38 3.60
C HIS A 30 -8.82 -1.46 4.45
N LEU A 31 -7.51 -1.58 4.32
CA LEU A 31 -6.70 -2.59 4.98
C LEU A 31 -5.81 -1.94 6.03
N GLN A 32 -5.84 -2.49 7.24
CA GLN A 32 -4.97 -2.10 8.33
C GLN A 32 -4.29 -3.33 8.91
N GLY A 33 -3.05 -3.17 9.37
CA GLY A 33 -2.30 -4.25 9.99
C GLY A 33 -0.84 -3.89 10.16
N HIS A 34 0.03 -4.90 10.22
CA HIS A 34 1.44 -4.70 10.55
C HIS A 34 2.39 -5.53 9.69
N TYR A 35 3.65 -5.09 9.64
CA TYR A 35 4.74 -5.77 8.95
C TYR A 35 6.08 -5.56 9.67
N ASP A 36 7.02 -6.45 9.42
CA ASP A 36 8.39 -6.33 9.90
C ASP A 36 9.32 -5.83 8.79
N VAL A 37 10.27 -4.96 9.14
CA VAL A 37 11.32 -4.47 8.26
C VAL A 37 12.67 -4.98 8.74
N LYS A 38 13.47 -5.50 7.81
CA LYS A 38 14.88 -5.81 8.03
C LYS A 38 15.73 -4.98 7.07
N LEU A 39 16.64 -4.17 7.62
CA LEU A 39 17.60 -3.38 6.87
C LEU A 39 19.02 -3.90 7.12
N LYS A 40 19.79 -4.04 6.05
CA LYS A 40 21.22 -4.39 6.12
C LYS A 40 22.04 -3.20 5.63
N PHE A 41 22.99 -2.76 6.43
CA PHE A 41 23.99 -1.74 6.06
C PHE A 41 25.40 -2.33 6.18
N PRO A 42 26.44 -1.66 5.66
CA PRO A 42 27.81 -2.05 5.97
C PRO A 42 28.04 -2.09 7.49
N GLY A 43 28.44 -3.25 8.01
CA GLY A 43 28.77 -3.43 9.43
C GLY A 43 27.59 -3.47 10.42
N LYS A 44 26.33 -3.25 10.00
CA LYS A 44 25.17 -3.26 10.90
C LYS A 44 23.92 -3.85 10.27
N ARG A 45 23.08 -4.46 11.10
CA ARG A 45 21.74 -4.93 10.75
C ARG A 45 20.74 -4.24 11.65
N TYR A 46 19.61 -3.85 11.08
CA TYR A 46 18.54 -3.20 11.81
C TYR A 46 17.24 -3.93 11.52
N ARG A 47 16.39 -4.03 12.54
CA ARG A 47 15.11 -4.70 12.48
C ARG A 47 14.08 -3.84 13.19
N GLN A 48 12.97 -3.57 12.51
CA GLN A 48 11.78 -2.96 13.10
C GLN A 48 10.68 -4.00 12.99
N ASN A 49 10.10 -4.38 14.11
CA ASN A 49 8.97 -5.29 14.12
C ASN A 49 7.68 -4.49 14.30
N ASN A 50 6.57 -5.04 13.83
CA ASN A 50 5.23 -4.51 14.08
C ASN A 50 5.05 -3.05 13.59
N ASN A 51 5.55 -2.74 12.39
CA ASN A 51 5.32 -1.44 11.76
C ASN A 51 3.89 -1.41 11.21
N PRO A 52 3.08 -0.40 11.52
CA PRO A 52 1.70 -0.35 11.04
C PRO A 52 1.65 0.00 9.56
N PHE A 53 0.61 -0.50 8.88
CA PHE A 53 0.16 -0.01 7.59
C PHE A 53 -1.33 0.31 7.64
N ASP A 54 -1.72 1.30 6.84
CA ASP A 54 -3.09 1.73 6.60
C ASP A 54 -3.16 2.10 5.12
N LEU A 55 -3.93 1.34 4.33
CA LEU A 55 -3.97 1.50 2.89
C LEU A 55 -5.35 1.15 2.31
N TYR A 56 -5.65 1.74 1.16
CA TYR A 56 -6.88 1.46 0.41
C TYR A 56 -6.52 0.75 -0.90
N LEU A 57 -7.11 -0.41 -1.14
CA LEU A 57 -6.96 -1.16 -2.39
C LEU A 57 -8.28 -1.17 -3.13
N GLN A 58 -8.28 -0.71 -4.38
CA GLN A 58 -9.42 -0.75 -5.28
C GLN A 58 -9.20 -1.87 -6.32
N GLN A 59 -10.22 -2.71 -6.53
CA GLN A 59 -10.21 -3.68 -7.62
C GLN A 59 -10.49 -2.99 -8.95
N GLN A 60 -9.81 -3.42 -10.01
CA GLN A 60 -10.22 -3.07 -11.37
C GLN A 60 -11.50 -3.81 -11.76
N ALA A 61 -12.22 -3.27 -12.74
CA ALA A 61 -13.48 -3.85 -13.22
C ALA A 61 -13.31 -5.29 -13.72
N GLU A 62 -12.14 -5.62 -14.25
CA GLU A 62 -11.76 -6.94 -14.77
C GLU A 62 -11.30 -7.92 -13.65
N GLY A 63 -11.25 -7.48 -12.39
CA GLY A 63 -11.11 -8.35 -11.20
C GLY A 63 -9.71 -8.89 -10.88
N GLU A 64 -8.74 -8.76 -11.80
CA GLU A 64 -7.42 -9.39 -11.64
C GLU A 64 -6.33 -8.46 -11.11
N VAL A 65 -6.60 -7.16 -11.06
CA VAL A 65 -5.58 -6.16 -10.74
C VAL A 65 -6.05 -5.19 -9.67
N TRP A 66 -5.15 -4.94 -8.72
CA TRP A 66 -5.36 -4.00 -7.63
C TRP A 66 -4.71 -2.66 -7.92
N ARG A 67 -5.41 -1.59 -7.54
CA ARG A 67 -4.88 -0.22 -7.52
C ARG A 67 -4.76 0.25 -6.09
N LEU A 68 -3.64 0.87 -5.74
CA LEU A 68 -3.51 1.63 -4.50
C LEU A 68 -4.30 2.92 -4.64
N ALA A 69 -5.30 3.13 -3.79
CA ALA A 69 -6.05 4.35 -3.71
C ALA A 69 -5.53 5.23 -2.57
N VAL A 70 -5.26 6.50 -2.88
CA VAL A 70 -4.79 7.49 -1.91
C VAL A 70 -5.85 8.58 -1.78
N PRO A 71 -6.44 8.77 -0.59
CA PRO A 71 -7.44 9.82 -0.39
C PRO A 71 -6.79 11.19 -0.60
N GLN A 72 -7.48 12.06 -1.33
CA GLN A 72 -7.06 13.45 -1.51
C GLN A 72 -7.63 14.33 -0.38
N PRO A 73 -7.00 15.48 -0.08
CA PRO A 73 -7.58 16.46 0.84
C PRO A 73 -9.02 16.81 0.41
N ILE A 74 -9.94 16.73 1.37
CA ILE A 74 -11.35 17.08 1.16
C ILE A 74 -11.55 18.56 1.48
N GLU A 75 -12.21 19.28 0.58
CA GLU A 75 -12.84 20.56 0.91
C GLU A 75 -14.15 20.32 1.68
N ALA A 76 -14.46 21.17 2.65
CA ALA A 76 -15.65 21.01 3.49
C ALA A 76 -16.92 20.90 2.63
N GLY A 77 -17.64 19.77 2.75
CA GLY A 77 -18.87 19.50 2.01
C GLY A 77 -18.68 18.76 0.67
N ALA A 78 -17.44 18.50 0.25
CA ALA A 78 -17.16 17.71 -0.95
C ALA A 78 -17.10 16.20 -0.65
N ALA A 79 -17.37 15.38 -1.66
CA ALA A 79 -17.13 13.94 -1.59
C ALA A 79 -15.61 13.64 -1.57
N GLN A 80 -15.23 12.50 -0.96
CA GLN A 80 -13.84 12.04 -0.95
C GLN A 80 -13.34 11.79 -2.38
N ALA A 81 -12.34 12.56 -2.81
CA ALA A 81 -11.63 12.33 -4.06
C ALA A 81 -10.46 11.35 -3.84
N TRP A 82 -10.11 10.57 -4.87
CA TRP A 82 -9.08 9.53 -4.78
C TRP A 82 -8.08 9.66 -5.91
N LYS A 83 -6.81 9.38 -5.62
CA LYS A 83 -5.80 9.15 -6.65
C LYS A 83 -5.40 7.68 -6.64
N THR A 84 -5.52 7.02 -7.79
CA THR A 84 -5.28 5.56 -7.88
C THR A 84 -4.03 5.25 -8.68
N TYR A 85 -3.23 4.31 -8.17
CA TYR A 85 -1.97 3.87 -8.78
C TYR A 85 -2.01 2.37 -9.03
N LEU A 86 -1.59 1.94 -10.22
CA LEU A 86 -1.50 0.53 -10.56
C LEU A 86 -0.39 -0.13 -9.73
N LEU A 87 -0.71 -1.16 -8.93
CA LEU A 87 0.29 -1.86 -8.11
C LEU A 87 1.08 -2.92 -8.89
N PHE A 88 0.47 -3.47 -9.93
CA PHE A 88 1.09 -4.43 -10.83
C PHE A 88 0.42 -4.32 -12.19
N ASP A 89 1.21 -4.27 -13.25
CA ASP A 89 0.69 -4.44 -14.61
C ASP A 89 0.94 -5.89 -15.06
N PRO A 90 -0.09 -6.76 -15.07
CA PRO A 90 0.06 -8.13 -15.54
C PRO A 90 0.43 -8.24 -17.02
N LEU A 91 0.27 -7.16 -17.81
CA LEU A 91 0.46 -7.17 -19.26
C LEU A 91 1.74 -6.46 -19.72
N GLY A 92 2.55 -5.93 -18.80
CA GLY A 92 3.86 -5.32 -19.12
C GLY A 92 3.81 -4.14 -20.08
N ARG A 93 2.68 -3.42 -20.17
CA ARG A 93 2.53 -2.20 -20.94
C ARG A 93 3.03 -1.03 -20.09
N ALA A 94 4.32 -0.74 -20.25
CA ALA A 94 4.98 0.40 -19.62
C ALA A 94 4.09 1.65 -19.68
N SER A 95 3.83 2.22 -18.50
CA SER A 95 3.17 3.52 -18.30
C SER A 95 4.18 4.65 -18.37
#